data_AF-A0A947A5Q4-F1
#
_entry.id   AF-A0A947A5Q4-F1
#
_cell.length_a   1.000
_cell.length_b   1.000
_cell.length_c   1.000
_cell.angle_alpha   90.00
_cell.angle_beta   90.00
_cell.angle_gamma   90.00
#
_symmetry.space_group_name_H-M   'P 1'
#
loop_
_entity.id
_entity.type
_entity.pdbx_description
1 polymer ?
#
loop_
_entity_poly.entity_id
_entity_poly.type
_entity_poly.pdbx_seq_one_letter_code
_entity_poly.pdbx_strand_id
1 'polypeptide(L)'
;MARVSSDQLGTEPIGRLLVRQAVPASIGILVMSLNILVDTIFVGNWIGSIAIAAINVVLPVSFFIAALGMAIGIGGSSIISRALGADKNEKARKTFGNQISLTLLVTISMVALGLYFIDDLIPAFGGKGLIFEPAKIYY
;
A
#
# COMPACT_ATOMS: atom_id res chain seq x y z
N MET A 1 13.57 16.91 0.35
CA MET A 1 12.60 16.36 1.33
C MET A 1 13.08 16.73 2.72
N ALA A 2 12.37 17.60 3.45
CA ALA A 2 12.88 18.12 4.72
C ALA A 2 13.01 16.99 5.75
N ARG A 3 14.22 16.75 6.27
CA ARG A 3 14.47 15.80 7.35
C ARG A 3 13.86 16.37 8.63
N VAL A 4 12.69 15.86 9.00
CA VAL A 4 12.09 16.17 10.30
C VAL A 4 12.76 15.26 11.33
N SER A 5 13.54 15.85 12.25
CA SER A 5 14.11 15.10 13.38
C SER A 5 13.03 14.83 14.42
N SER A 6 13.14 13.73 15.17
CA SER A 6 12.25 13.43 16.31
C SER A 6 12.14 14.61 17.28
N ASP A 7 13.22 15.35 17.47
CA ASP A 7 13.28 16.51 18.37
C ASP A 7 12.43 17.69 17.87
N GLN A 8 12.27 17.83 16.55
CA GLN A 8 11.45 18.88 15.94
C GLN A 8 9.96 18.59 16.09
N LEU A 9 9.58 17.31 16.13
CA LEU A 9 8.18 16.90 16.35
C LEU A 9 7.69 17.20 17.78
N GLY A 10 8.60 17.24 18.75
CA GLY A 10 8.27 17.55 20.15
C GLY A 10 8.28 19.05 20.50
N THR A 11 8.88 19.90 19.67
CA THR A 11 9.17 21.31 20.02
C THR A 11 8.43 22.35 19.15
N GLU A 12 8.07 22.01 17.92
CA GLU A 12 7.39 22.94 17.01
C GLU A 12 5.85 22.97 17.19
N PRO A 13 5.17 24.09 16.84
CA PRO A 13 3.72 24.19 16.96
C PRO A 13 2.99 23.21 16.04
N ILE A 14 1.97 22.55 16.58
CA ILE A 14 1.20 21.47 15.93
C ILE A 14 0.69 21.89 14.53
N GLY A 15 0.12 23.09 14.40
CA GLY A 15 -0.42 23.55 13.10
C GLY A 15 0.63 23.62 11.99
N ARG A 16 1.85 24.08 12.32
CA ARG A 16 2.97 24.15 11.36
C ARG A 16 3.46 22.76 10.98
N LEU A 17 3.57 21.86 11.96
CA LEU A 17 3.96 20.46 11.75
C LEU A 17 2.94 19.72 10.87
N LEU A 18 1.64 19.90 11.14
CA LEU A 18 0.57 19.31 10.35
C LEU A 18 0.66 19.76 8.88
N VAL A 19 0.76 21.07 8.61
CA VAL A 19 0.87 21.56 7.22
C VAL A 19 2.14 21.03 6.54
N ARG A 20 3.28 21.02 7.26
CA ARG A 20 4.57 20.56 6.72
C ARG A 20 4.60 19.06 6.40
N GLN A 21 3.77 18.24 7.06
CA GLN A 21 3.63 16.80 6.76
C GLN A 21 2.49 16.51 5.79
N ALA A 22 1.34 17.14 5.98
CA ALA A 22 0.14 16.90 5.19
C ALA A 22 0.30 17.35 3.75
N VAL A 23 0.93 18.51 3.49
CA VAL A 23 1.09 19.02 2.11
C VAL A 23 1.90 18.05 1.25
N PRO A 24 3.11 17.60 1.65
CA PRO A 24 3.84 16.58 0.89
C PRO A 24 3.08 15.26 0.75
N ALA A 25 2.41 14.80 1.80
CA ALA A 25 1.63 13.56 1.77
C ALA A 25 0.48 13.64 0.75
N SER A 26 -0.28 14.74 0.76
CA SER A 26 -1.37 14.99 -0.17
C SER A 26 -0.89 15.08 -1.62
N ILE A 27 0.25 15.74 -1.87
CA ILE A 27 0.86 15.76 -3.21
C ILE A 27 1.24 14.34 -3.65
N GLY A 28 1.82 13.54 -2.75
CA GLY A 28 2.16 12.14 -3.03
C GLY A 28 0.94 11.31 -3.44
N ILE A 29 -0.15 11.41 -2.68
CA ILE A 29 -1.41 10.71 -2.99
C ILE A 29 -2.00 11.22 -4.31
N LEU A 30 -1.97 12.54 -4.57
CA LEU A 30 -2.46 13.11 -5.82
C LEU A 30 -1.67 12.59 -7.03
N VAL A 31 -0.35 12.56 -6.94
CA VAL A 31 0.51 12.01 -8.01
C VAL A 31 0.24 10.52 -8.20
N MET A 32 0.04 9.75 -7.13
CA MET A 32 -0.33 8.33 -7.23
C MET A 32 -1.65 8.13 -7.96
N SER A 33 -2.69 8.90 -7.62
CA SER A 33 -3.99 8.85 -8.30
C SER A 33 -3.91 9.27 -9.76
N LEU A 34 -3.06 10.26 -10.10
CA LEU A 34 -2.80 10.63 -11.49
C LEU A 34 -2.13 9.50 -12.27
N ASN A 35 -1.19 8.77 -11.66
CA ASN A 35 -0.59 7.59 -12.32
C ASN A 35 -1.65 6.54 -12.65
N ILE A 36 -2.51 6.21 -11.68
CA ILE A 36 -3.59 5.23 -11.91
C ILE A 36 -4.52 5.67 -13.05
N LEU A 37 -4.87 6.96 -13.12
CA LEU A 37 -5.68 7.51 -14.21
C LEU A 37 -4.97 7.40 -15.56
N VAL A 38 -3.71 7.80 -15.62
CA VAL A 38 -2.90 7.75 -16.84
C VAL A 38 -2.77 6.30 -17.30
N ASP A 39 -2.39 5.38 -16.42
CA ASP A 39 -2.26 3.95 -16.73
C ASP A 39 -3.57 3.38 -17.28
N THR A 40 -4.70 3.73 -16.68
CA THR A 40 -6.02 3.28 -17.14
C THR A 40 -6.35 3.84 -18.53
N ILE A 41 -6.02 5.11 -18.82
CA ILE A 41 -6.21 5.73 -20.14
C ILE A 41 -5.32 5.05 -21.19
N PHE A 42 -4.06 4.76 -20.87
CA PHE A 42 -3.14 4.07 -21.78
C PHE A 42 -3.61 2.65 -22.07
N VAL A 43 -3.95 1.87 -21.05
CA VAL A 43 -4.47 0.50 -21.22
C VAL A 43 -5.79 0.53 -22.01
N GLY A 44 -6.69 1.46 -21.71
CA GLY A 44 -7.97 1.59 -22.41
C GLY A 44 -7.83 1.91 -23.89
N ASN A 45 -6.94 2.84 -24.25
CA ASN A 45 -6.76 3.27 -25.63
C ASN A 45 -5.90 2.30 -26.47
N TRP A 46 -4.88 1.66 -25.89
CA TRP A 46 -3.95 0.81 -26.64
C TRP A 46 -4.25 -0.69 -26.57
N ILE A 47 -4.86 -1.17 -25.48
CA ILE A 47 -5.16 -2.60 -25.29
C ILE A 47 -6.67 -2.86 -25.38
N GLY A 48 -7.47 -1.93 -24.86
CA GLY A 48 -8.94 -1.96 -24.96
C GLY A 48 -9.66 -2.25 -23.64
N SER A 49 -10.99 -2.26 -23.71
CA SER A 49 -11.87 -2.38 -22.54
C SER A 49 -11.76 -3.72 -21.81
N ILE A 50 -11.39 -4.81 -22.50
CA ILE A 50 -11.21 -6.13 -21.88
C ILE A 50 -10.04 -6.11 -20.88
N ALA A 51 -8.94 -5.41 -21.20
CA ALA A 51 -7.80 -5.29 -20.29
C ALA A 51 -8.15 -4.46 -19.05
N ILE A 52 -8.93 -3.38 -19.21
CA ILE A 52 -9.44 -2.62 -18.06
C ILE A 52 -10.34 -3.50 -17.17
N ALA A 53 -11.21 -4.31 -17.77
CA ALA A 53 -12.05 -5.23 -17.02
C ALA A 53 -11.22 -6.26 -16.25
N ALA A 54 -10.16 -6.80 -16.88
CA ALA A 54 -9.22 -7.72 -16.26
C ALA A 54 -8.50 -7.11 -15.05
N ILE A 55 -7.96 -5.90 -15.18
CA ILE A 55 -7.31 -5.18 -14.07
C ILE A 55 -8.30 -5.00 -12.90
N ASN A 56 -9.53 -4.56 -13.19
CA ASN A 56 -10.54 -4.33 -12.15
C ASN A 56 -10.94 -5.60 -11.37
N VAL A 57 -10.93 -6.77 -12.02
CA VAL A 57 -11.18 -8.06 -11.35
C VAL A 57 -10.07 -8.42 -10.37
N VAL A 58 -8.84 -8.03 -10.66
CA VAL A 58 -7.66 -8.30 -9.82
C VAL A 58 -7.55 -7.33 -8.64
N LEU A 59 -7.99 -6.06 -8.82
CA LEU A 59 -7.85 -4.99 -7.82
C LEU A 59 -8.31 -5.35 -6.39
N PRO A 60 -9.45 -6.04 -6.15
CA PRO A 60 -9.86 -6.41 -4.80
C PRO A 60 -8.81 -7.21 -4.05
N VAL A 61 -8.13 -8.13 -4.74
CA VAL A 61 -7.10 -8.98 -4.15
C VAL A 61 -5.85 -8.15 -3.86
N SER A 62 -5.40 -7.34 -4.81
CA SER A 62 -4.25 -6.44 -4.62
C SER A 62 -4.46 -5.45 -3.48
N PHE A 63 -5.66 -4.87 -3.37
CA PHE A 63 -5.99 -3.96 -2.27
C PHE A 63 -6.09 -4.68 -0.93
N PHE A 64 -6.58 -5.91 -0.89
CA PHE A 64 -6.60 -6.70 0.34
C PHE A 64 -5.18 -6.92 0.89
N ILE A 65 -4.24 -7.32 0.02
CA ILE A 65 -2.83 -7.50 0.39
C ILE A 65 -2.22 -6.16 0.86
N ALA A 66 -2.45 -5.09 0.10
CA ALA A 66 -1.98 -3.75 0.46
C ALA A 66 -2.54 -3.27 1.80
N ALA A 67 -3.82 -3.55 2.09
CA ALA A 67 -4.49 -3.19 3.33
C ALA A 67 -3.86 -3.88 4.55
N LEU A 68 -3.47 -5.15 4.44
CA LEU A 68 -2.75 -5.87 5.51
C LEU A 68 -1.38 -5.22 5.79
N GLY A 69 -0.64 -4.89 4.72
CA GLY A 69 0.63 -4.17 4.84
C GLY A 69 0.46 -2.81 5.52
N MET A 70 -0.56 -2.05 5.11
CA MET A 70 -0.92 -0.77 5.72
C MET A 70 -1.33 -0.91 7.19
N ALA A 71 -2.11 -1.94 7.55
CA ALA A 71 -2.51 -2.18 8.94
C ALA A 71 -1.30 -2.38 9.85
N ILE A 72 -0.32 -3.19 9.41
CA ILE A 72 0.92 -3.42 10.15
C ILE A 72 1.77 -2.13 10.19
N GLY A 73 1.89 -1.42 9.08
CA GLY A 73 2.68 -0.18 9.00
C GLY A 73 2.12 0.94 9.89
N ILE A 74 0.82 1.21 9.80
CA ILE A 74 0.13 2.24 10.60
C ILE A 74 0.12 1.82 12.08
N GLY A 75 -0.22 0.57 12.39
CA GLY A 75 -0.20 0.07 13.76
C GLY A 75 1.18 0.13 14.40
N GLY A 76 2.22 -0.30 13.68
CA GLY A 76 3.60 -0.29 14.17
C GLY A 76 4.17 1.12 14.28
N SER A 77 3.89 2.02 13.34
CA SER A 77 4.27 3.45 13.44
C SER A 77 3.68 4.13 14.67
N SER A 78 2.45 3.78 15.05
CA SER A 78 1.82 4.25 16.30
C SER A 78 2.60 3.81 17.54
N ILE A 79 3.05 2.55 17.58
CA ILE A 79 3.87 2.02 18.69
C ILE A 79 5.24 2.70 18.72
N ILE A 80 5.88 2.88 17.55
CA ILE A 80 7.18 3.54 17.41
C ILE A 80 7.08 5.00 17.89
N SER A 81 6.05 5.73 17.47
CA SER A 81 5.81 7.12 17.86
C SER A 81 5.70 7.26 19.39
N ARG A 82 4.91 6.40 20.05
CA ARG A 82 4.81 6.38 21.52
C ARG A 82 6.11 5.98 22.21
N ALA A 83 6.91 5.09 21.62
CA ALA A 83 8.19 4.68 22.19
C ALA A 83 9.24 5.79 22.11
N LEU A 84 9.33 6.48 20.97
CA LEU A 84 10.21 7.63 20.77
C LEU A 84 9.82 8.79 21.69
N GLY A 85 8.52 9.10 21.80
CA GLY A 85 8.03 10.14 22.73
C GLY A 85 8.20 9.82 24.22
N ALA A 86 8.57 8.58 24.57
CA ALA A 86 8.88 8.15 25.93
C ALA A 86 10.38 7.87 26.12
N ASP A 87 11.25 8.34 25.21
CA ASP A 87 12.70 8.12 25.16
C ASP A 87 13.14 6.64 25.13
N LYS A 88 12.23 5.72 24.80
CA LYS A 88 12.48 4.27 24.72
C LYS A 88 12.99 3.87 23.34
N ASN A 89 14.16 4.39 22.97
CA ASN A 89 14.78 4.19 21.66
C ASN A 89 15.03 2.72 21.29
N GLU A 90 15.41 1.87 22.25
CA GLU A 90 15.59 0.44 22.00
C GLU A 90 14.27 -0.25 21.63
N LYS A 91 13.18 0.11 22.33
CA LYS A 91 11.84 -0.40 22.03
C LYS A 91 11.38 0.04 20.64
N ALA A 92 11.66 1.28 20.26
CA ALA A 92 11.35 1.79 18.92
C ALA A 92 12.09 0.99 17.83
N ARG A 93 13.41 0.75 17.99
CA ARG A 93 14.20 -0.08 17.04
C ARG A 93 13.70 -1.53 16.95
N LYS A 94 13.45 -2.19 18.08
CA LYS A 94 12.90 -3.56 18.09
C LYS A 94 11.53 -3.63 17.42
N THR A 95 10.66 -2.66 17.70
CA THR A 95 9.33 -2.59 17.07
C THR A 95 9.44 -2.41 15.57
N PHE A 96 10.34 -1.56 15.09
CA PHE A 96 10.58 -1.35 13.66
C PHE A 96 11.04 -2.65 12.96
N GLY A 97 12.00 -3.36 13.54
CA GLY A 97 12.46 -4.65 13.01
C GLY A 97 11.35 -5.71 12.97
N ASN A 98 10.56 -5.80 14.04
CA ASN A 98 9.41 -6.71 14.10
C ASN A 98 8.34 -6.34 13.08
N GLN A 99 8.06 -5.05 12.89
CA GLN A 99 7.10 -4.56 11.91
C GLN A 99 7.51 -4.98 10.49
N ILE A 100 8.77 -4.74 10.10
CA ILE A 100 9.28 -5.14 8.77
C ILE A 100 9.19 -6.65 8.59
N SER A 101 9.65 -7.42 9.58
CA SER A 101 9.66 -8.89 9.51
C SER A 101 8.23 -9.44 9.38
N LEU A 102 7.29 -8.88 10.14
CA LEU A 102 5.88 -9.25 10.10
C LEU A 102 5.23 -8.88 8.76
N THR A 103 5.48 -7.66 8.26
CA THR A 103 4.99 -7.24 6.94
C THR A 103 5.52 -8.17 5.85
N LEU A 104 6.81 -8.49 5.87
CA LEU A 104 7.43 -9.35 4.86
C LEU A 104 6.82 -10.76 4.91
N LEU A 105 6.68 -11.33 6.11
CA LEU A 105 6.10 -12.66 6.30
C LEU A 105 4.64 -12.71 5.82
N VAL A 106 3.82 -11.74 6.21
CA VAL A 106 2.40 -11.69 5.83
C VAL A 106 2.25 -11.47 4.33
N THR A 107 2.97 -10.50 3.75
CA THR A 107 2.86 -10.21 2.31
C THR A 107 3.34 -11.37 1.45
N ILE A 108 4.50 -11.98 1.78
CA ILE A 108 5.00 -13.15 1.02
C ILE A 108 4.02 -14.32 1.13
N SER A 109 3.48 -14.57 2.32
CA SER A 109 2.50 -15.65 2.52
C SER A 109 1.22 -15.39 1.71
N MET A 110 0.73 -14.15 1.71
CA MET A 110 -0.45 -13.77 0.93
C MET A 110 -0.22 -13.84 -0.58
N VAL A 111 0.94 -13.42 -1.07
CA VAL A 111 1.31 -13.56 -2.50
C VAL A 111 1.39 -15.03 -2.89
N ALA A 112 2.04 -15.87 -2.08
CA ALA A 112 2.13 -17.30 -2.36
C ALA A 112 0.75 -17.97 -2.40
N LEU A 113 -0.14 -17.65 -1.45
CA LEU A 113 -1.51 -18.14 -1.46
C LEU A 113 -2.32 -17.60 -2.64
N GLY A 114 -2.18 -16.31 -2.95
CA GLY A 114 -2.85 -15.68 -4.07
C GLY A 114 -2.49 -16.33 -5.42
N LEU A 115 -1.20 -16.56 -5.65
CA LEU A 115 -0.71 -17.24 -6.85
C LEU A 115 -1.17 -18.71 -6.89
N TYR A 116 -1.23 -19.39 -5.75
CA TYR A 116 -1.71 -20.77 -5.69
C TYR A 116 -3.21 -20.87 -6.02
N PHE A 117 -4.02 -19.92 -5.56
CA PHE A 117 -5.47 -19.89 -5.78
C PHE A 117 -5.90 -19.00 -6.95
N ILE A 118 -4.99 -18.61 -7.85
CA ILE A 118 -5.26 -17.68 -8.94
C ILE A 118 -6.39 -18.16 -9.86
N ASP A 119 -6.43 -19.47 -10.13
CA ASP A 119 -7.43 -20.13 -10.98
C ASP A 119 -8.84 -20.09 -10.38
N ASP A 120 -8.96 -20.04 -9.05
CA ASP A 120 -10.24 -19.98 -8.34
C ASP A 120 -10.66 -18.54 -8.02
N LEU A 121 -9.69 -17.68 -7.67
CA LEU A 121 -9.91 -16.28 -7.31
C LEU A 121 -10.40 -15.45 -8.50
N ILE A 122 -9.74 -15.56 -9.65
CA ILE A 122 -10.08 -14.73 -10.82
C ILE A 122 -11.54 -14.96 -11.26
N PRO A 123 -12.03 -16.21 -11.42
CA PRO A 123 -13.43 -16.45 -11.75
C PRO A 123 -14.41 -16.07 -10.65
N ALA A 124 -14.02 -16.17 -9.37
CA ALA A 124 -14.84 -15.76 -8.22
C ALA A 124 -15.09 -14.25 -8.20
N PHE A 125 -14.11 -13.44 -8.62
CA PHE A 125 -14.23 -11.99 -8.78
C PHE A 125 -14.79 -11.55 -10.14
N GLY A 126 -15.19 -12.49 -11.01
CA GLY A 126 -15.88 -12.20 -12.27
C GLY A 126 -15.00 -12.21 -13.52
N GLY A 127 -13.72 -12.60 -13.41
CA GLY A 127 -12.81 -12.80 -14.55
C GLY A 127 -13.11 -14.08 -15.32
N LYS A 128 -14.22 -14.10 -16.05
CA LYS A 128 -14.66 -15.26 -16.85
C LYS A 128 -14.50 -15.01 -18.35
N GLY A 129 -14.40 -16.09 -19.13
CA GLY A 129 -14.30 -16.02 -20.59
C GLY A 129 -13.06 -15.26 -21.05
N LEU A 130 -13.25 -14.27 -21.93
CA LEU A 130 -12.16 -13.47 -22.52
C LEU A 130 -11.35 -12.64 -21.51
N ILE A 131 -11.84 -12.48 -20.27
CA ILE A 131 -11.19 -11.69 -19.21
C ILE A 131 -10.19 -12.54 -18.41
N PHE A 132 -10.35 -13.88 -18.39
CA PHE A 132 -9.57 -14.77 -17.53
C PHE A 132 -8.07 -14.74 -17.83
N GLU A 133 -7.70 -14.93 -19.11
CA GLU A 133 -6.30 -14.93 -19.54
C GLU A 133 -5.61 -13.57 -19.31
N PRO A 134 -6.21 -12.42 -19.71
CA PRO A 134 -5.65 -11.13 -19.35
C PRO A 134 -5.56 -10.90 -17.84
N ALA A 135 -6.55 -11.33 -17.06
CA ALA A 135 -6.55 -11.16 -15.60
C ALA A 135 -5.40 -11.93 -14.94
N LYS A 136 -5.06 -13.13 -15.44
CA LYS A 136 -3.88 -13.88 -14.97
C LYS A 136 -2.57 -13.16 -15.23
N ILE A 137 -2.47 -12.47 -16.36
CA ILE A 137 -1.27 -11.71 -16.72
C ILE A 137 -1.12 -10.48 -15.81
N TYR A 138 -2.24 -9.88 -15.39
CA TYR A 138 -2.26 -8.69 -14.52
C TYR A 138 -2.28 -9.00 -13.02
N TYR A 139 -2.45 -10.26 -12.62
CA TYR A 139 -2.46 -10.70 -11.22
C TYR A 139 -1.07 -10.67 -10.58
#